data_AF-A0A6H5KK44-F1
#
_entry.id   AF-A0A6H5KK44-F1
#
_cell.length_a   1.000
_cell.length_b   1.000
_cell.length_c   1.000
_cell.angle_alpha   90.00
_cell.angle_beta   90.00
_cell.angle_gamma   90.00
#
_symmetry.space_group_name_H-M   'P 1'
#
loop_
_entity.id
_entity.type
_entity.pdbx_description
1 polymer ?
#
loop_
_entity_poly.entity_id
_entity_poly.type
_entity_poly.pdbx_seq_one_letter_code
_entity_poly.pdbx_strand_id
1 'polypeptide(L)'
;MPPELSGAKSARAAETVRPKTFFVLQALKAVLPGVIVQGIPSVNRAVINVQENSSGAASGAAPKERYHLLVEGYGLAAVMGAPGIDGSRTRSNHIIEVFHTLGVEAARIIISEEITYIMKAYGISIDRRHLLLLADVMTFKGEVLGITRFGVSKMRESVLMLASFEKTTDHLFDASVHGRHDAIVGVSECIIMGIPIPLGTGLFKLLMNEDKIKPPPTPELLVG
;
A
#
# COMPACT_ATOMS: atom_id res chain seq x y z
N MET A 1 -42.87 -72.22 -26.86
CA MET A 1 -41.88 -71.87 -25.82
C MET A 1 -40.77 -71.05 -26.48
N PRO A 2 -40.42 -69.87 -25.91
CA PRO A 2 -39.56 -68.81 -26.51
C PRO A 2 -38.07 -69.00 -26.11
N PRO A 3 -37.12 -68.05 -26.28
CA PRO A 3 -37.11 -66.78 -27.04
C PRO A 3 -35.85 -66.51 -27.91
N GLU A 4 -35.98 -65.48 -28.76
CA GLU A 4 -34.93 -64.68 -29.41
C GLU A 4 -34.15 -63.78 -28.41
N LEU A 5 -32.85 -63.53 -28.62
CA LEU A 5 -32.10 -62.43 -27.99
C LEU A 5 -30.81 -62.08 -28.77
N SER A 6 -30.90 -61.15 -29.73
CA SER A 6 -29.71 -60.55 -30.39
C SER A 6 -29.73 -59.01 -30.48
N GLY A 7 -30.68 -58.31 -29.87
CA GLY A 7 -30.82 -56.84 -30.00
C GLY A 7 -30.42 -55.97 -28.80
N ALA A 8 -30.07 -56.54 -27.64
CA ALA A 8 -30.16 -55.81 -26.36
C ALA A 8 -28.89 -55.08 -25.86
N LYS A 9 -27.75 -55.12 -26.57
CA LYS A 9 -26.49 -54.55 -26.06
C LYS A 9 -26.29 -53.05 -26.37
N SER A 10 -27.03 -52.46 -27.31
CA SER A 10 -26.87 -51.03 -27.65
C SER A 10 -27.72 -50.06 -26.81
N ALA A 11 -28.79 -50.55 -26.15
CA ALA A 11 -29.73 -49.68 -25.42
C ALA A 11 -29.29 -49.36 -23.97
N ARG A 12 -28.53 -50.25 -23.33
CA ARG A 12 -28.09 -50.06 -21.92
C ARG A 12 -27.03 -48.98 -21.73
N ALA A 13 -26.29 -48.62 -22.79
CA ALA A 13 -25.36 -47.49 -22.75
C ALA A 13 -26.08 -46.13 -22.80
N ALA A 14 -27.28 -46.06 -23.38
CA ALA A 14 -28.04 -44.81 -23.52
C ALA A 14 -28.74 -44.38 -22.22
N GLU A 15 -29.15 -45.32 -21.37
CA GLU A 15 -29.80 -45.01 -20.08
C GLU A 15 -28.84 -44.45 -19.02
N THR A 16 -27.58 -44.90 -19.02
CA THR A 16 -26.54 -44.39 -18.11
C THR A 16 -25.99 -43.02 -18.51
N VAL A 17 -26.19 -42.60 -19.76
CA VAL A 17 -25.76 -41.29 -20.28
C VAL A 17 -26.74 -40.18 -19.88
N ARG A 18 -28.05 -40.44 -19.85
CA ARG A 18 -29.08 -39.45 -19.49
C ARG A 18 -28.86 -38.72 -18.14
N PRO A 19 -28.52 -39.38 -17.02
CA PRO A 19 -28.26 -38.67 -15.77
C PRO A 19 -27.00 -37.80 -15.87
N LYS A 20 -25.93 -38.29 -16.51
CA LYS A 20 -24.69 -37.52 -16.69
C LYS A 20 -24.89 -36.28 -17.55
N THR A 21 -25.62 -36.38 -18.66
CA THR A 21 -25.94 -35.24 -19.53
C THR A 21 -26.80 -34.20 -18.82
N PHE A 22 -27.74 -34.63 -17.98
CA PHE A 22 -28.55 -33.72 -17.16
C PHE A 22 -27.70 -32.92 -16.17
N PHE A 23 -26.76 -33.56 -15.46
CA PHE A 23 -25.84 -32.85 -14.56
C PHE A 23 -24.91 -31.88 -15.30
N VAL A 24 -24.43 -32.24 -16.49
CA VAL A 24 -23.61 -31.35 -17.32
C VAL A 24 -24.41 -30.14 -17.80
N LEU A 25 -25.67 -30.33 -18.24
CA LEU A 25 -26.56 -29.22 -18.62
C LEU A 25 -26.89 -28.31 -17.45
N GLN A 26 -27.12 -28.87 -16.26
CA GLN A 26 -27.35 -28.09 -15.04
C GLN A 26 -26.10 -27.27 -14.66
N ALA A 27 -24.91 -27.85 -14.79
CA ALA A 27 -23.63 -27.16 -14.57
C ALA A 27 -23.40 -26.06 -15.62
N LEU A 28 -23.63 -26.33 -16.90
CA LEU A 28 -23.51 -25.35 -17.97
C LEU A 28 -24.52 -24.21 -17.82
N LYS A 29 -25.76 -24.50 -17.43
CA LYS A 29 -26.77 -23.47 -17.13
C LYS A 29 -26.33 -22.56 -15.98
N ALA A 30 -25.61 -23.09 -15.00
CA ALA A 30 -25.07 -22.31 -13.88
C ALA A 30 -23.84 -21.46 -14.29
N VAL A 31 -23.00 -21.96 -15.20
CA VAL A 31 -21.76 -21.29 -15.63
C VAL A 31 -22.00 -20.30 -16.77
N LEU A 32 -22.97 -20.54 -17.65
CA LEU A 32 -23.26 -19.71 -18.83
C LEU A 32 -23.40 -18.21 -18.49
N PRO A 33 -24.13 -17.81 -17.43
CA PRO A 33 -24.27 -16.39 -17.08
C PRO A 33 -22.96 -15.72 -16.64
N GLY A 34 -21.96 -16.50 -16.21
CA GLY A 34 -20.65 -16.01 -15.78
C GLY A 34 -19.61 -15.92 -16.90
N VAL A 35 -19.95 -16.34 -18.13
CA VAL A 35 -19.03 -16.28 -19.26
C VAL A 35 -18.94 -14.85 -19.79
N ILE A 36 -17.75 -14.26 -19.72
CA ILE A 36 -17.49 -12.90 -20.20
C ILE A 36 -17.33 -12.93 -21.72
N VAL A 37 -18.24 -12.25 -22.43
CA VAL A 37 -18.25 -12.20 -23.90
C VAL A 37 -17.26 -11.17 -24.44
N GLN A 38 -17.19 -9.99 -23.80
CA GLN A 38 -16.27 -8.91 -24.17
C GLN A 38 -16.03 -7.97 -22.98
N GLY A 39 -14.82 -7.43 -22.87
CA GLY A 39 -14.44 -6.46 -21.84
C GLY A 39 -13.39 -7.00 -20.88
N ILE A 40 -13.11 -6.21 -19.84
CA ILE A 40 -12.15 -6.55 -18.79
C ILE A 40 -12.91 -7.27 -17.66
N PRO A 41 -12.56 -8.51 -17.29
CA PRO A 41 -13.25 -9.28 -16.26
C PRO A 41 -13.39 -8.60 -14.91
N SER A 42 -12.41 -7.78 -14.54
CA SER A 42 -12.29 -7.14 -13.24
C SER A 42 -13.08 -5.82 -13.13
N VAL A 43 -13.70 -5.37 -14.21
CA VAL A 43 -14.46 -4.12 -14.29
C VAL A 43 -15.96 -4.41 -14.22
N ASN A 44 -16.64 -3.83 -13.23
CA ASN A 44 -18.08 -4.03 -13.03
C ASN A 44 -18.92 -3.04 -13.85
N ARG A 45 -18.53 -1.76 -13.83
CA ARG A 45 -19.23 -0.71 -14.56
C ARG A 45 -18.29 0.41 -14.96
N ALA A 46 -18.63 1.08 -16.06
CA ALA A 46 -17.97 2.29 -16.49
C ALA A 46 -19.02 3.37 -16.79
N VAL A 47 -18.75 4.61 -16.35
CA VAL A 47 -19.63 5.76 -16.52
C VAL A 47 -18.86 6.86 -17.22
N ILE A 48 -19.49 7.49 -18.20
CA ILE A 48 -18.90 8.62 -18.92
C ILE A 48 -19.30 9.90 -18.20
N ASN A 49 -18.32 10.69 -17.81
CA ASN A 49 -18.49 12.03 -17.27
C ASN A 49 -18.01 13.05 -18.31
N VAL A 50 -18.90 13.93 -18.76
CA VAL A 50 -18.57 15.00 -19.71
C VAL A 50 -18.09 16.20 -18.90
N GLN A 51 -16.82 16.58 -19.06
CA GLN A 51 -16.31 17.81 -18.48
C GLN A 51 -16.24 18.89 -19.55
N GLU A 52 -17.00 19.97 -19.33
CA GLU A 52 -16.87 21.20 -20.08
C GLU A 52 -15.69 22.00 -19.53
N ASN A 53 -14.59 22.04 -20.30
CA ASN A 53 -13.48 22.92 -19.98
C ASN A 53 -13.77 24.33 -20.51
N SER A 54 -14.07 25.26 -19.62
CA SER A 54 -14.08 26.70 -19.91
C SER A 54 -12.67 27.28 -20.14
N SER A 55 -11.61 26.50 -19.90
CA SER A 55 -10.21 26.94 -19.96
C SER A 55 -9.64 27.18 -21.38
N GLY A 56 -10.42 26.92 -22.43
CA GLY A 56 -10.04 27.25 -23.82
C GLY A 56 -10.14 28.75 -24.16
N ALA A 57 -10.84 29.55 -23.36
CA ALA A 57 -11.17 30.94 -23.68
C ALA A 57 -9.95 31.89 -23.82
N ALA A 58 -8.80 31.53 -23.24
CA ALA A 58 -7.58 32.35 -23.32
C ALA A 58 -6.73 32.11 -24.59
N SER A 59 -7.04 31.09 -25.41
CA SER A 59 -6.18 30.66 -26.53
C SER A 59 -6.85 30.61 -27.90
N GLY A 60 -8.06 31.17 -28.06
CA GLY A 60 -8.75 31.28 -29.36
C GLY A 60 -9.15 29.96 -30.03
N ALA A 61 -8.92 28.82 -29.37
CA ALA A 61 -9.34 27.51 -29.84
C ALA A 61 -10.76 27.18 -29.33
N ALA A 62 -11.58 26.59 -30.20
CA ALA A 62 -12.94 26.17 -29.89
C ALA A 62 -13.02 25.32 -28.60
N PRO A 63 -14.10 25.44 -27.80
CA PRO A 63 -14.28 24.64 -26.59
C PRO A 63 -14.23 23.16 -26.96
N LYS A 64 -13.21 22.45 -26.42
CA LYS A 64 -12.99 21.04 -26.70
C LYS A 64 -13.58 20.24 -25.55
N GLU A 65 -14.74 19.62 -25.77
CA GLU A 65 -15.35 18.68 -24.83
C GLU A 65 -14.38 17.54 -24.51
N ARG A 66 -14.20 17.24 -23.21
CA ARG A 66 -13.40 16.08 -22.77
C ARG A 66 -14.29 15.09 -22.06
N TYR A 67 -14.31 13.87 -22.57
CA TYR A 67 -14.99 12.73 -21.95
C TYR A 67 -14.04 12.05 -20.97
N HIS A 68 -14.41 12.02 -19.69
CA HIS A 68 -13.71 11.28 -18.65
C HIS A 68 -14.46 9.98 -18.37
N LEU A 69 -13.79 8.85 -18.53
CA LEU A 69 -14.35 7.55 -18.17
C LEU A 69 -14.06 7.25 -16.69
N LEU A 70 -15.11 7.06 -15.90
CA LEU A 70 -15.03 6.59 -14.51
C LEU A 70 -15.29 5.09 -14.50
N VAL A 71 -14.29 4.32 -14.11
CA VAL A 71 -14.35 2.86 -14.09
C VAL A 71 -14.47 2.39 -12.64
N GLU A 72 -15.46 1.55 -12.36
CA GLU A 72 -15.60 0.86 -11.09
C GLU A 72 -15.15 -0.59 -11.26
N GLY A 73 -14.02 -0.92 -10.65
CA GLY A 73 -13.41 -2.24 -10.70
C GLY A 73 -11.91 -2.17 -10.47
N TYR A 74 -11.25 -3.28 -10.77
CA TYR A 74 -9.80 -3.43 -10.71
C TYR A 74 -9.26 -3.73 -12.12
N GLY A 75 -7.94 -3.75 -12.28
CA GLY A 75 -7.26 -4.02 -13.55
C GLY A 75 -6.73 -2.76 -14.25
N LEU A 76 -6.07 -1.86 -13.53
CA LEU A 76 -5.47 -0.63 -14.06
C LEU A 76 -4.58 -0.89 -15.29
N ALA A 77 -3.74 -1.92 -15.27
CA ALA A 77 -2.88 -2.26 -16.41
C ALA A 77 -3.69 -2.61 -17.67
N ALA A 78 -4.78 -3.35 -17.52
CA ALA A 78 -5.65 -3.72 -18.64
C ALA A 78 -6.40 -2.50 -19.19
N VAL A 79 -6.86 -1.61 -18.30
CA VAL A 79 -7.54 -0.36 -18.70
C VAL A 79 -6.57 0.59 -19.41
N MET A 80 -5.33 0.71 -18.93
CA MET A 80 -4.30 1.53 -19.59
C MET A 80 -3.92 1.03 -20.98
N GLY A 81 -3.99 -0.29 -21.22
CA GLY A 81 -3.71 -0.90 -22.52
C GLY A 81 -4.89 -0.95 -23.48
N ALA A 82 -6.08 -0.52 -23.06
CA ALA A 82 -7.26 -0.57 -23.92
C ALA A 82 -7.19 0.46 -25.05
N PRO A 83 -7.58 0.10 -26.28
CA PRO A 83 -7.51 1.02 -27.42
C PRO A 83 -8.43 2.22 -27.21
N GLY A 84 -7.90 3.43 -27.45
CA GLY A 84 -8.64 4.68 -27.29
C GLY A 84 -8.57 5.31 -25.89
N ILE A 85 -7.87 4.69 -24.93
CA ILE A 85 -7.62 5.25 -23.59
C ILE A 85 -6.23 5.89 -23.54
N ASP A 86 -6.14 7.11 -22.98
CA ASP A 86 -4.86 7.75 -22.68
C ASP A 86 -4.29 7.20 -21.35
N GLY A 87 -3.44 6.19 -21.46
CA GLY A 87 -2.78 5.55 -20.31
C GLY A 87 -1.95 6.53 -19.48
N SER A 88 -1.40 7.60 -20.08
CA SER A 88 -0.54 8.56 -19.37
C SER A 88 -1.28 9.41 -18.35
N ARG A 89 -2.60 9.52 -18.49
CA ARG A 89 -3.48 10.31 -17.61
C ARG A 89 -4.46 9.45 -16.82
N THR A 90 -4.36 8.12 -16.96
CA THR A 90 -5.21 7.18 -16.23
C THR A 90 -4.69 7.05 -14.80
N ARG A 91 -5.59 7.11 -13.82
CA ARG A 91 -5.27 6.99 -12.39
C ARG A 91 -6.19 5.98 -11.72
N SER A 92 -5.70 5.32 -10.67
CA SER A 92 -6.48 4.45 -9.78
C SER A 92 -6.36 4.98 -8.35
N ASN A 93 -7.43 4.85 -7.58
CA ASN A 93 -7.44 5.12 -6.14
C ASN A 93 -6.83 3.95 -5.34
N HIS A 94 -6.63 2.78 -5.96
CA HIS A 94 -6.11 1.60 -5.28
C HIS A 94 -4.57 1.61 -5.26
N ILE A 95 -3.98 2.02 -4.14
CA ILE A 95 -2.51 2.23 -4.01
C ILE A 95 -1.70 0.97 -4.34
N ILE A 96 -2.12 -0.23 -3.89
CA ILE A 96 -1.35 -1.46 -4.18
C ILE A 96 -1.37 -1.79 -5.68
N GLU A 97 -2.44 -1.43 -6.37
CA GLU A 97 -2.57 -1.72 -7.79
C GLU A 97 -1.64 -0.81 -8.57
N VAL A 98 -1.63 0.48 -8.22
CA VAL A 98 -0.67 1.46 -8.75
C VAL A 98 0.78 1.02 -8.48
N PHE A 99 1.07 0.52 -7.29
CA PHE A 99 2.39 -0.01 -6.96
C PHE A 99 2.81 -1.15 -7.90
N HIS A 100 1.92 -2.10 -8.19
CA HIS A 100 2.22 -3.22 -9.08
C HIS A 100 2.31 -2.82 -10.56
N THR A 101 1.58 -1.80 -11.00
CA THR A 101 1.56 -1.40 -12.42
C THR A 101 2.58 -0.31 -12.77
N LEU A 102 2.73 0.69 -11.90
CA LEU A 102 3.54 1.89 -12.13
C LEU A 102 4.75 2.02 -11.19
N GLY A 103 4.81 1.22 -10.13
CA GLY A 103 5.93 1.17 -9.21
C GLY A 103 5.77 2.05 -7.96
N VAL A 104 6.83 2.06 -7.14
CA VAL A 104 6.82 2.66 -5.80
C VAL A 104 6.69 4.18 -5.79
N GLU A 105 7.28 4.88 -6.75
CA GLU A 105 7.20 6.34 -6.82
C GLU A 105 5.80 6.83 -7.21
N ALA A 106 5.14 6.12 -8.12
CA ALA A 106 3.74 6.40 -8.45
C ALA A 106 2.84 6.17 -7.22
N ALA A 107 3.05 5.08 -6.49
CA ALA A 107 2.31 4.80 -5.26
C ALA A 107 2.53 5.88 -4.19
N ARG A 108 3.77 6.37 -4.02
CA ARG A 108 4.12 7.46 -3.08
C ARG A 108 3.32 8.74 -3.36
N ILE A 109 3.26 9.14 -4.63
CA ILE A 109 2.50 10.33 -5.05
C ILE A 109 0.99 10.11 -4.80
N ILE A 110 0.45 8.97 -5.23
CA ILE A 110 -0.98 8.65 -5.06
C ILE A 110 -1.39 8.63 -3.59
N ILE A 111 -0.58 8.10 -2.67
CA ILE A 111 -0.85 8.15 -1.22
C ILE A 111 -1.05 9.60 -0.77
N SER A 112 -0.13 10.50 -1.17
CA SER A 112 -0.22 11.91 -0.79
C SER A 112 -1.43 12.63 -1.39
N GLU A 113 -1.81 12.29 -2.64
CA GLU A 113 -2.94 12.88 -3.33
C GLU A 113 -4.28 12.39 -2.76
N GLU A 114 -4.43 11.10 -2.49
CA GLU A 114 -5.64 10.51 -1.91
C GLU A 114 -5.92 11.06 -0.51
N ILE A 115 -4.90 11.15 0.35
CA ILE A 115 -5.07 11.75 1.68
C ILE A 115 -5.45 13.23 1.55
N THR A 116 -4.81 13.97 0.63
CA THR A 116 -5.16 15.37 0.37
C THR A 116 -6.61 15.51 -0.12
N TYR A 117 -7.05 14.63 -1.01
CA TYR A 117 -8.41 14.63 -1.56
C TYR A 117 -9.46 14.43 -0.48
N ILE A 118 -9.26 13.43 0.41
CA ILE A 118 -10.16 13.15 1.52
C ILE A 118 -10.17 14.33 2.52
N MET A 119 -9.00 14.82 2.93
CA MET A 119 -8.91 15.90 3.92
C MET A 119 -9.55 17.21 3.42
N LYS A 120 -9.39 17.52 2.13
CA LYS A 120 -10.06 18.66 1.49
C LYS A 120 -11.58 18.51 1.50
N ALA A 121 -12.13 17.31 1.32
CA ALA A 121 -13.56 17.08 1.39
C ALA A 121 -14.15 17.39 2.78
N TYR A 122 -13.36 17.23 3.85
CA TYR A 122 -13.71 17.62 5.21
C TYR A 122 -13.32 19.06 5.59
N GLY A 123 -12.78 19.86 4.65
CA GLY A 123 -12.34 21.23 4.91
C GLY A 123 -11.05 21.33 5.74
N ILE A 124 -10.31 20.24 5.93
CA ILE A 124 -9.05 20.21 6.67
C ILE A 124 -7.91 20.51 5.69
N SER A 125 -7.13 21.56 5.98
CA SER A 125 -5.94 21.89 5.20
C SER A 125 -4.68 21.42 5.94
N ILE A 126 -3.91 20.56 5.28
CA ILE A 126 -2.64 20.01 5.78
C ILE A 126 -1.55 20.43 4.81
N ASP A 127 -0.40 20.87 5.32
CA ASP A 127 0.76 21.16 4.48
C ASP A 127 1.24 19.87 3.79
N ARG A 128 1.52 19.98 2.49
CA ARG A 128 2.03 18.88 1.65
C ARG A 128 3.27 18.22 2.24
N ARG A 129 4.11 18.97 2.96
CA ARG A 129 5.34 18.44 3.58
C ARG A 129 5.06 17.31 4.58
N HIS A 130 3.96 17.38 5.34
CA HIS A 130 3.58 16.32 6.27
C HIS A 130 3.12 15.05 5.55
N LEU A 131 2.33 15.23 4.49
CA LEU A 131 1.80 14.12 3.69
C LEU A 131 2.88 13.44 2.87
N LEU A 132 3.85 14.20 2.36
CA LEU A 132 5.02 13.65 1.69
C LEU A 132 5.88 12.84 2.65
N LEU A 133 6.16 13.36 3.85
CA LEU A 133 6.91 12.61 4.85
C LEU A 133 6.22 11.30 5.22
N LEU A 134 4.89 11.31 5.36
CA LEU A 134 4.11 10.09 5.60
C LEU A 134 4.23 9.10 4.43
N ALA A 135 4.08 9.57 3.19
CA ALA A 135 4.20 8.73 2.01
C ALA A 135 5.62 8.13 1.87
N ASP A 136 6.66 8.91 2.16
CA ASP A 136 8.05 8.46 2.15
C ASP A 136 8.27 7.37 3.22
N VAL A 137 7.75 7.55 4.43
CA VAL A 137 7.81 6.54 5.50
C VAL A 137 7.06 5.26 5.13
N MET A 138 5.98 5.35 4.35
CA MET A 138 5.25 4.16 3.87
C MET A 138 5.96 3.43 2.74
N THR A 139 6.91 4.07 2.02
CA THR A 139 7.47 3.55 0.76
C THR A 139 8.99 3.38 0.75
N PHE A 140 9.73 3.84 1.78
CA PHE A 140 11.20 3.87 1.77
C PHE A 140 11.88 2.50 1.63
N LYS A 141 11.21 1.39 1.99
CA LYS A 141 11.76 0.03 1.86
C LYS A 141 11.56 -0.59 0.46
N GLY A 142 11.00 0.15 -0.49
CA GLY A 142 10.69 -0.34 -1.83
C GLY A 142 9.38 -1.12 -1.93
N GLU A 143 8.63 -1.25 -0.83
CA GLU A 143 7.28 -1.80 -0.77
C GLU A 143 6.35 -0.79 -0.09
N VAL A 144 5.05 -0.87 -0.37
CA VAL A 144 4.04 -0.07 0.34
C VAL A 144 3.70 -0.74 1.67
N LEU A 145 4.22 -0.18 2.76
CA LEU A 145 3.96 -0.65 4.12
C LEU A 145 2.90 0.22 4.79
N GLY A 146 1.81 -0.41 5.23
CA GLY A 146 0.75 0.28 5.97
C GLY A 146 1.19 0.68 7.39
N ILE A 147 0.59 1.75 7.95
CA ILE A 147 0.79 2.15 9.35
C ILE A 147 -0.09 1.27 10.25
N THR A 148 0.25 -0.02 10.32
CA THR A 148 -0.40 -1.04 11.15
C THR A 148 0.67 -1.85 11.88
N ARG A 149 0.29 -2.64 12.89
CA ARG A 149 1.23 -3.51 13.62
C ARG A 149 2.13 -4.35 12.72
N PHE A 150 1.60 -4.85 11.60
CA PHE A 150 2.35 -5.68 10.66
C PHE A 150 3.31 -4.86 9.79
N GLY A 151 2.91 -3.65 9.40
CA GLY A 151 3.78 -2.76 8.61
C GLY A 151 4.88 -2.13 9.47
N VAL A 152 4.55 -1.64 10.66
CA VAL A 152 5.54 -1.05 11.60
C VAL A 152 6.60 -2.08 12.01
N SER A 153 6.20 -3.35 12.22
CA SER A 153 7.14 -4.46 12.48
C SER A 153 8.14 -4.69 11.36
N LYS A 154 7.80 -4.34 10.11
CA LYS A 154 8.73 -4.41 8.97
C LYS A 154 9.56 -3.13 8.81
N MET A 155 9.09 -1.98 9.31
CA MET A 155 9.77 -0.69 9.15
C MET A 155 10.95 -0.49 10.09
N ARG A 156 10.87 -1.01 11.32
CA ARG A 156 11.81 -0.75 12.40
C ARG A 156 12.31 -2.05 13.02
N GLU A 157 13.54 -2.03 13.52
CA GLU A 157 14.23 -3.23 13.99
C GLU A 157 14.33 -3.32 15.53
N SER A 158 14.12 -2.22 16.26
CA SER A 158 14.18 -2.22 17.74
C SER A 158 13.06 -3.06 18.34
N VAL A 159 13.45 -4.04 19.16
CA VAL A 159 12.54 -4.94 19.86
C VAL A 159 11.76 -4.18 20.92
N LEU A 160 12.43 -3.32 21.70
CA LEU A 160 11.78 -2.55 22.76
C LEU A 160 10.75 -1.57 22.18
N MET A 161 11.06 -0.96 21.04
CA MET A 161 10.11 -0.11 20.33
C MET A 161 8.89 -0.92 19.85
N LEU A 162 9.10 -2.07 19.22
CA LEU A 162 8.00 -2.94 18.77
C LEU A 162 7.14 -3.44 19.94
N ALA A 163 7.78 -3.87 21.02
CA ALA A 163 7.10 -4.35 22.22
C ALA A 163 6.29 -3.24 22.92
N SER A 164 6.68 -1.97 22.77
CA SER A 164 5.95 -0.80 23.31
C SER A 164 4.70 -0.42 22.50
N PHE A 165 4.59 -0.87 21.24
CA PHE A 165 3.45 -0.55 20.36
C PHE A 165 2.29 -1.53 20.55
N GLU A 166 2.49 -2.80 20.19
CA GLU A 166 1.50 -3.87 20.33
C GLU A 166 2.23 -5.22 20.52
N LYS A 167 1.53 -6.27 21.01
CA LYS A 167 2.06 -7.64 21.17
C LYS A 167 3.39 -7.73 21.94
N THR A 168 3.47 -7.05 23.08
CA THR A 168 4.67 -6.96 23.91
C THR A 168 5.30 -8.32 24.23
N THR A 169 4.51 -9.28 24.70
CA THR A 169 5.01 -10.61 25.09
C THR A 169 5.60 -11.37 23.91
N ASP A 170 4.90 -11.37 22.77
CA ASP A 170 5.32 -12.10 21.57
C ASP A 170 6.68 -11.58 21.08
N HIS A 171 6.85 -10.26 21.01
CA HIS A 171 8.10 -9.64 20.58
C HIS A 171 9.27 -9.91 21.55
N LEU A 172 9.02 -9.91 22.86
CA LEU A 172 10.06 -10.21 23.85
C LEU A 172 10.45 -11.70 23.86
N PHE A 173 9.49 -12.61 23.73
CA PHE A 173 9.78 -14.04 23.62
C PHE A 173 10.53 -14.36 22.32
N ASP A 174 10.07 -13.82 21.19
CA ASP A 174 10.73 -14.00 19.89
C ASP A 174 12.17 -13.47 19.92
N ALA A 175 12.39 -12.29 20.51
CA ALA A 175 13.72 -11.73 20.67
C ALA A 175 14.61 -12.56 21.60
N SER A 176 14.05 -13.11 22.69
CA SER A 176 14.79 -13.96 23.64
C SER A 176 15.22 -15.27 23.00
N VAL A 177 14.33 -15.91 22.21
CA VAL A 177 14.62 -17.16 21.49
C VAL A 177 15.68 -16.94 20.41
N HIS A 178 15.61 -15.83 19.68
CA HIS A 178 16.55 -15.52 18.61
C HIS A 178 17.80 -14.76 19.08
N GLY A 179 17.93 -14.43 20.37
CA GLY A 179 19.05 -13.65 20.91
C GLY A 179 19.22 -12.29 20.24
N ARG A 180 18.13 -11.58 19.91
CA ARG A 180 18.21 -10.28 19.23
C ARG A 180 18.83 -9.23 20.13
N HIS A 181 19.70 -8.39 19.56
CA HIS A 181 20.30 -7.25 20.23
C HIS A 181 19.62 -5.95 19.80
N ASP A 182 19.27 -5.11 20.77
CA ASP A 182 18.70 -3.78 20.55
C ASP A 182 19.77 -2.71 20.79
N ALA A 183 19.90 -1.75 19.87
CA ALA A 183 20.95 -0.74 19.90
C ALA A 183 20.62 0.46 20.82
N ILE A 184 19.39 0.58 21.31
CA ILE A 184 18.96 1.65 22.24
C ILE A 184 19.23 3.05 21.65
N VAL A 185 18.86 3.26 20.38
CA VAL A 185 19.10 4.53 19.66
C VAL A 185 17.80 5.29 19.41
N GLY A 186 16.69 4.58 19.22
CA GLY A 186 15.39 5.18 19.00
C GLY A 186 14.78 5.80 20.26
N VAL A 187 13.72 6.55 20.02
CA VAL A 187 13.08 7.39 21.04
C VAL A 187 12.45 6.55 22.15
N SER A 188 11.69 5.52 21.79
CA SER A 188 10.95 4.69 22.76
C SER A 188 11.90 3.94 23.69
N GLU A 189 12.92 3.30 23.13
CA GLU A 189 13.89 2.53 23.89
C GLU A 189 14.78 3.41 24.79
N CYS A 190 15.16 4.62 24.35
CA CYS A 190 15.86 5.58 25.23
C CYS A 190 14.99 6.01 26.42
N ILE A 191 13.70 6.26 26.21
CA ILE A 191 12.76 6.63 27.28
C ILE A 191 12.62 5.49 28.29
N ILE A 192 12.46 4.25 27.82
CA ILE A 192 12.35 3.06 28.69
C ILE A 192 13.62 2.89 29.54
N MET A 193 14.79 3.14 28.95
CA MET A 193 16.08 2.99 29.63
C MET A 193 16.49 4.19 30.48
N GLY A 194 15.76 5.31 30.41
CA GLY A 194 16.09 6.54 31.13
C GLY A 194 17.35 7.26 30.62
N ILE A 195 17.70 7.07 29.35
CA ILE A 195 18.89 7.67 28.71
C ILE A 195 18.44 8.89 27.87
N PRO A 196 19.23 9.98 27.79
CA PRO A 196 18.91 11.10 26.91
C PRO A 196 18.77 10.67 25.43
N ILE A 197 17.67 11.07 24.80
CA ILE A 197 17.34 10.71 23.41
C ILE A 197 18.30 11.45 22.44
N PRO A 198 18.89 10.78 21.42
CA PRO A 198 19.78 11.40 20.45
C PRO A 198 19.01 12.19 19.35
N LEU A 199 18.04 13.02 19.75
CA LEU A 199 17.22 13.85 18.88
C LEU A 199 17.13 15.27 19.46
N GLY A 200 17.04 16.30 18.62
CA GLY A 200 16.89 17.68 19.06
C GLY A 200 18.11 18.15 19.85
N THR A 201 17.92 18.48 21.13
CA THR A 201 18.99 18.95 22.02
C THR A 201 20.02 17.85 22.35
N GLY A 202 19.64 16.57 22.26
CA GLY A 202 20.56 15.45 22.48
C GLY A 202 21.41 15.09 21.26
N LEU A 203 21.27 15.80 20.13
CA LEU A 203 21.99 15.48 18.88
C LEU A 203 23.49 15.82 18.94
N PHE A 204 23.86 16.80 19.77
CA PHE A 204 25.24 17.25 19.91
C PHE A 204 25.74 17.07 21.34
N LYS A 205 27.05 16.92 21.48
CA LYS A 205 27.73 16.90 22.77
C LYS A 205 28.33 18.27 23.03
N LEU A 206 28.26 18.71 24.28
CA LEU A 206 28.96 19.90 24.73
C LEU A 206 30.34 19.49 25.23
N LEU A 207 31.37 20.12 24.66
CA LEU A 207 32.73 20.00 25.14
C LEU A 207 33.08 21.28 25.89
N MET A 208 33.72 21.12 27.04
CA MET A 208 34.27 22.25 27.77
C MET A 208 35.54 22.73 27.05
N ASN A 209 35.61 24.03 26.76
CA ASN A 209 36.81 24.60 26.17
C ASN A 209 37.84 24.90 27.28
N GLU A 210 38.86 24.05 27.37
CA GLU A 210 39.92 24.15 28.38
C GLU A 210 40.85 25.36 28.19
N ASP A 211 41.02 25.86 26.96
CA ASP A 211 41.88 27.01 26.67
C ASP A 211 41.37 28.31 27.30
N LYS A 212 40.08 28.37 27.62
CA LYS A 212 39.44 29.53 28.29
C LYS A 212 39.45 29.41 29.81
N ILE A 213 39.88 28.29 30.36
CA ILE A 213 39.91 28.05 31.79
C ILE A 213 41.27 28.46 32.29
N LYS A 214 41.32 29.62 32.92
CA LYS A 214 42.55 30.10 33.55
C LYS A 214 42.92 29.08 34.64
N PRO A 215 44.12 28.47 34.60
CA PRO A 215 44.53 27.55 35.65
C PRO A 215 44.51 28.30 37.00
N PRO A 216 44.18 27.61 38.10
CA PRO A 216 44.20 28.23 39.42
C PRO A 216 45.60 28.81 39.68
N PRO A 217 45.71 30.02 40.26
CA PRO A 217 47.00 30.63 40.55
C PRO A 217 47.78 29.70 41.50
N THR A 218 49.01 29.35 41.11
CA THR A 218 49.93 28.60 41.97
C THR A 218 50.23 29.42 43.22
N PRO A 219 50.08 28.88 44.44
CA PRO A 219 50.45 29.60 45.65
C PRO A 219 51.95 29.90 45.62
N GLU A 220 52.31 31.17 45.82
CA GLU A 220 53.71 31.58 45.98
C GLU A 220 54.28 30.85 47.20
N LEU A 221 55.27 29.99 46.98
CA LEU A 221 56.05 29.42 48.08
C LEU A 221 56.78 30.59 48.76
N LEU A 222 56.49 30.78 50.05
CA LEU A 222 57.22 31.70 50.93
C LEU A 222 58.70 31.31 50.93
N VAL A 223 59.49 31.98 50.08
CA VAL A 223 60.95 31.97 50.19
C VAL A 223 61.29 32.99 51.27
N GLY A 224 61.80 32.50 52.39
CA GLY A 224 62.16 33.28 53.58
C GLY A 224 63.41 34.13 53.43
#